data_AF-A0A5E4KMQ0-F1
#
_entry.id   AF-A0A5E4KMQ0-F1
#
_cell.length_a   1.000
_cell.length_b   1.000
_cell.length_c   1.000
_cell.angle_alpha   90.00
_cell.angle_beta   90.00
_cell.angle_gamma   90.00
#
_symmetry.space_group_name_H-M   'P 1'
#
loop_
_entity.id
_entity.type
_entity.pdbx_description
1 polymer ?
#
loop_
_entity_poly.entity_id
_entity_poly.type
_entity_poly.pdbx_seq_one_letter_code
_entity_poly.pdbx_strand_id
1 'polypeptide(L)' 'MKLWNELQEEVRKIKPDRQMASAILRMIEVRMKALEELKGRREFASLVVEDYYEIIKEALTALMSIEGIQNIEP' A
#
# COMPACT_ATOMS: atom_id res chain seq x y z
N MET A 1 14.91 14.63 -1.29
CA MET A 1 13.74 14.15 -0.53
C MET A 1 12.85 15.37 -0.34
N LYS A 2 11.59 15.33 -0.81
CA LYS A 2 10.66 16.46 -0.67
C LYS A 2 10.23 16.61 0.79
N LEU A 3 9.92 17.83 1.21
CA LEU A 3 9.37 18.10 2.55
C LEU A 3 7.89 17.69 2.60
N TRP A 4 7.37 17.42 3.80
CA TRP A 4 5.96 17.04 4.00
C TRP A 4 4.98 18.03 3.37
N ASN A 5 5.25 19.33 3.51
CA ASN A 5 4.38 20.39 2.98
C ASN A 5 4.37 20.40 1.44
N GLU A 6 5.47 20.04 0.79
CA GLU A 6 5.57 19.96 -0.67
C GLU A 6 4.78 18.75 -1.21
N LEU A 7 4.75 17.65 -0.45
CA LEU A 7 3.99 16.45 -0.80
C LEU A 7 2.46 16.63 -0.69
N GLN A 8 1.99 17.62 0.09
CA GLN A 8 0.56 17.93 0.17
C GLN A 8 0.01 18.48 -1.15
N GLU A 9 0.86 19.06 -1.99
CA GLU A 9 0.47 19.55 -3.32
C GLU A 9 0.30 18.42 -4.34
N GLU A 10 0.74 17.20 -4.02
CA GLU A 10 0.66 16.02 -4.89
C GLU A 10 -0.57 15.15 -4.64
N VAL A 11 -1.42 15.55 -3.69
CA VAL A 11 -2.65 14.83 -3.34
C VAL A 11 -3.88 15.71 -3.50
N ARG A 12 -4.98 15.10 -3.94
CA ARG A 12 -6.30 15.75 -4.04
C ARG A 12 -7.32 15.06 -3.16
N LYS A 13 -8.35 15.81 -2.76
CA LYS A 13 -9.51 15.23 -2.08
C LYS A 13 -10.45 14.59 -3.09
N ILE A 14 -10.92 13.39 -2.76
CA ILE A 14 -11.93 12.62 -3.49
C ILE A 14 -13.02 12.18 -2.51
N LYS A 15 -14.09 11.58 -3.04
CA LYS A 15 -15.08 10.93 -2.18
C LYS A 15 -14.43 9.70 -1.53
N PRO A 16 -14.54 9.52 -0.19
CA PRO A 16 -14.12 8.30 0.48
C PRO A 16 -14.69 7.05 -0.18
N ASP A 17 -13.84 6.04 -0.38
CA ASP A 17 -14.21 4.75 -0.96
C ASP A 17 -13.78 3.60 -0.06
N ARG A 18 -14.70 3.20 0.84
CA ARG A 18 -14.51 2.07 1.75
C ARG A 18 -14.55 0.72 1.02
N GLN A 19 -15.19 0.64 -0.14
CA GLN A 19 -15.24 -0.61 -0.90
C GLN A 19 -13.87 -0.88 -1.54
N MET A 20 -13.27 0.15 -2.14
CA MET A 20 -11.90 0.10 -2.65
C MET A 20 -10.92 -0.27 -1.53
N ALA A 21 -10.98 0.41 -0.38
CA ALA A 21 -10.13 0.08 0.76
C ALA A 21 -10.28 -1.39 1.21
N SER A 22 -11.53 -1.89 1.27
CA SER A 22 -11.79 -3.29 1.63
C SER A 22 -11.24 -4.28 0.59
N ALA A 23 -11.28 -3.93 -0.71
CA ALA A 23 -10.71 -4.76 -1.77
C ALA A 23 -9.18 -4.82 -1.66
N ILE A 24 -8.52 -3.68 -1.43
CA ILE A 24 -7.07 -3.60 -1.23
C ILE A 24 -6.63 -4.44 -0.02
N LEU A 25 -7.34 -4.32 1.11
CA LEU A 25 -7.03 -5.11 2.31
C LEU A 25 -7.12 -6.62 2.07
N ARG A 26 -8.10 -7.09 1.28
CA ARG A 26 -8.18 -8.51 0.89
C ARG A 26 -6.99 -8.94 0.04
N MET A 27 -6.49 -8.08 -0.86
CA MET A 27 -5.28 -8.39 -1.63
C MET A 27 -4.05 -8.51 -0.72
N ILE A 28 -3.89 -7.59 0.23
CA ILE A 28 -2.82 -7.63 1.23
C ILE A 28 -2.88 -8.95 2.03
N GLU A 29 -4.06 -9.38 2.47
CA GLU A 29 -4.23 -10.65 3.19
C GLU A 29 -3.75 -11.85 2.37
N VAL A 30 -4.03 -11.87 1.06
CA VAL A 30 -3.56 -12.94 0.16
C VAL A 30 -2.05 -12.90 0.00
N ARG A 31 -1.45 -11.72 -0.21
CA ARG A 31 0.01 -11.56 -0.30
C ARG A 31 0.72 -12.00 0.99
N MET A 32 0.19 -11.60 2.15
CA MET A 32 0.73 -11.98 3.46
C MET A 32 0.75 -13.51 3.65
N LYS A 33 -0.30 -14.21 3.20
CA LYS A 33 -0.33 -15.68 3.23
C LYS A 33 0.75 -16.29 2.35
N ALA A 34 0.96 -15.76 1.14
CA ALA A 34 2.03 -16.22 0.25
C ALA A 34 3.43 -15.99 0.85
N LEU A 35 3.65 -14.86 1.53
CA LEU A 35 4.94 -14.57 2.17
C LEU A 35 5.28 -15.52 3.31
N GLU A 36 4.29 -15.99 4.07
CA GLU A 36 4.53 -16.99 5.11
C GLU A 36 5.08 -18.31 4.53
N GLU A 37 4.75 -18.67 3.28
CA GLU A 37 5.33 -19.85 2.61
C GLU A 37 6.80 -19.66 2.17
N LEU A 38 7.20 -18.41 1.94
CA LEU A 38 8.56 -18.03 1.56
C LEU A 38 9.47 -17.78 2.76
N LYS A 39 8.89 -17.56 3.94
CA LYS A 39 9.59 -17.28 5.19
C LYS A 39 10.56 -18.40 5.53
N GLY A 40 11.83 -18.04 5.72
CA GLY A 40 12.91 -18.99 6.06
C GLY A 40 13.74 -19.46 4.87
N ARG A 41 13.30 -19.20 3.62
CA ARG A 41 14.09 -19.45 2.40
C ARG A 41 14.99 -18.25 2.12
N ARG A 42 16.26 -18.34 2.55
CA ARG A 42 17.20 -17.20 2.52
C ARG A 42 17.46 -16.66 1.11
N GLU A 43 17.38 -17.52 0.10
CA GLU A 43 17.55 -17.15 -1.30
C GLU A 43 16.46 -16.19 -1.81
N PHE A 44 15.30 -16.13 -1.13
CA PHE A 44 14.20 -15.23 -1.48
C PHE A 44 14.07 -14.03 -0.54
N ALA A 45 15.06 -13.79 0.33
CA ALA A 45 14.98 -12.71 1.32
C ALA A 45 14.70 -11.33 0.69
N SER A 46 15.32 -11.02 -0.46
CA SER A 46 15.09 -9.76 -1.17
C SER A 46 13.65 -9.64 -1.68
N LEU A 47 13.07 -10.72 -2.20
CA LEU A 47 11.68 -10.75 -2.68
C LEU A 47 10.70 -10.53 -1.52
N VAL A 48 10.96 -11.19 -0.39
CA VAL A 48 10.15 -11.03 0.82
C VAL A 48 10.16 -9.56 1.29
N VAL A 49 11.32 -8.92 1.28
CA VAL A 49 11.45 -7.50 1.66
C VAL A 49 10.71 -6.60 0.67
N GLU A 50 10.87 -6.82 -0.63
CA GLU A 50 10.18 -6.06 -1.68
C GLU A 50 8.67 -6.15 -1.53
N ASP A 51 8.14 -7.36 -1.35
CA ASP A 51 6.70 -7.58 -1.15
C ASP A 51 6.17 -6.89 0.12
N TYR A 52 6.96 -6.84 1.21
CA TYR A 52 6.56 -6.07 2.40
C TYR A 52 6.47 -4.56 2.11
N TYR A 53 7.38 -4.00 1.30
CA TYR A 53 7.27 -2.61 0.87
C TYR A 53 6.03 -2.36 0.01
N GLU A 54 5.68 -3.30 -0.88
CA GLU A 54 4.44 -3.24 -1.66
C GLU A 54 3.20 -3.30 -0.77
N ILE A 55 3.16 -4.21 0.20
CA ILE A 55 2.06 -4.32 1.17
C ILE A 55 1.88 -3.01 1.94
N ILE A 56 2.97 -2.38 2.38
CA ILE A 56 2.91 -1.08 3.07
C ILE A 56 2.32 -0.01 2.15
N LYS A 57 2.75 0.06 0.89
CA LYS A 57 2.20 1.02 -0.10
C LYS A 57 0.71 0.78 -0.36
N GLU A 58 0.29 -0.47 -0.51
CA GLU A 58 -1.12 -0.84 -0.68
C GLU A 58 -1.92 -0.45 0.57
N ALA A 59 -1.41 -0.69 1.78
CA ALA A 59 -2.08 -0.32 3.02
C ALA A 59 -2.26 1.20 3.17
N LEU A 60 -1.24 1.99 2.79
CA LEU A 60 -1.34 3.44 2.73
C LEU A 60 -2.40 3.89 1.72
N THR A 61 -2.47 3.23 0.56
CA THR A 61 -3.49 3.52 -0.46
C THR A 61 -4.90 3.22 0.04
N ALA A 62 -5.08 2.13 0.79
CA ALA A 62 -6.35 1.81 1.43
C ALA A 62 -6.74 2.86 2.47
N LEU A 63 -5.79 3.32 3.29
CA LEU A 63 -6.02 4.40 4.27
C LEU A 63 -6.41 5.71 3.56
N MET A 64 -5.68 6.10 2.51
CA MET A 64 -6.01 7.27 1.71
C MET A 64 -7.42 7.16 1.08
N SER A 65 -7.80 5.97 0.62
CA SER A 65 -9.15 5.72 0.09
C SER A 65 -10.24 5.92 1.16
N ILE A 66 -9.97 5.53 2.41
CA ILE A 66 -10.88 5.76 3.55
C ILE A 66 -10.99 7.26 3.87
N GLU A 67 -9.88 7.98 3.82
CA GLU A 67 -9.82 9.42 4.10
C GLU A 67 -10.29 10.29 2.91
N GLY A 68 -10.54 9.68 1.74
CA GLY A 68 -10.91 10.39 0.53
C GLY A 68 -9.76 11.24 -0.01
N ILE A 69 -8.55 10.67 -0.04
CA ILE A 69 -7.34 11.30 -0.55
C ILE A 69 -6.83 10.45 -1.73
N GLN A 70 -6.36 11.09 -2.79
CA GLN A 70 -5.78 10.42 -3.95
C GLN A 70 -4.56 11.18 -4.46
N ASN A 71 -3.53 10.48 -4.92
CA ASN A 71 -2.42 11.09 -5.65
C ASN A 71 -2.91 11.75 -6.94
N ILE A 72 -2.26 12.84 -7.33
CA ILE A 72 -2.58 13.60 -8.55
C ILE A 72 -1.90 12.99 -9.78
N GLU A 73 -0.75 12.33 -9.63
CA GLU A 73 -0.06 11.60 -10.71
C GLU A 73 -0.43 10.10 -10.73
N PRO A 74 -0.54 9.50 -11.93
CA PRO A 74 -0.83 8.07 -12.15
C PRO A 74 0.35 7.15 -11.82
#